data_AF-A0A149UW62-F1
#
_entry.id   AF-A0A149UW62-F1
#
_cell.length_a   1.000
_cell.length_b   1.000
_cell.length_c   1.000
_cell.angle_alpha   90.00
_cell.angle_beta   90.00
_cell.angle_gamma   90.00
#
_symmetry.space_group_name_H-M   'P 1'
#
loop_
_entity.id
_entity.type
_entity.pdbx_description
1 polymer ?
#
loop_
_entity_poly.entity_id
_entity_poly.type
_entity_poly.pdbx_seq_one_letter_code
_entity_poly.pdbx_strand_id
1 'polypeptide(L)' 'MDPTTLLASIFNYVLPLLPAKWAADVASLGLVIAGACAIAARHWPKPKDGSKWMWLYDLVNTVGQNKGHATNATDTNPKN' A
#
# COMPACT_ATOMS: atom_id res chain seq x y z
N MET A 1 15.97 -7.68 -24.09
CA MET A 1 16.69 -7.77 -22.80
C MET A 1 15.90 -8.75 -21.94
N ASP A 2 16.55 -9.70 -21.30
CA ASP A 2 15.83 -10.61 -20.41
C ASP A 2 15.37 -9.87 -19.14
N PRO A 3 14.23 -10.26 -18.52
CA PRO A 3 13.68 -9.57 -17.35
C PRO A 3 14.64 -9.49 -16.15
N THR A 4 15.51 -10.49 -15.97
CA THR A 4 16.52 -10.51 -14.90
C THR A 4 17.63 -9.49 -15.17
N THR A 5 18.07 -9.33 -16.42
CA THR A 5 19.01 -8.27 -16.82
C THR A 5 18.41 -6.87 -16.62
N LEU A 6 17.12 -6.70 -16.93
CA LEU A 6 16.41 -5.43 -16.68
C LEU A 6 16.31 -5.14 -15.18
N LEU A 7 15.89 -6.13 -14.39
CA LEU A 7 15.79 -6.01 -12.93
C LEU A 7 17.14 -5.68 -12.30
N ALA A 8 18.20 -6.39 -12.69
CA ALA A 8 19.55 -6.13 -12.20
C ALA A 8 20.04 -4.72 -12.58
N SER A 9 19.73 -4.24 -13.79
CA SER A 9 20.11 -2.90 -14.23
C SER A 9 19.39 -1.81 -13.43
N ILE A 10 18.08 -1.97 -13.20
CA ILE A 10 17.29 -1.04 -12.38
C ILE A 10 17.78 -1.06 -10.93
N PHE A 11 18.04 -2.25 -10.38
CA PHE A 11 18.51 -2.37 -9.00
C PHE A 11 19.87 -1.69 -8.81
N ASN A 12 20.84 -1.94 -9.70
CA ASN A 12 22.15 -1.30 -9.65
C ASN A 12 22.08 0.22 -9.89
N TYR A 13 21.11 0.69 -10.66
CA TYR A 13 20.90 2.13 -10.89
C TYR A 13 20.30 2.82 -9.66
N VAL A 14 19.35 2.18 -8.97
CA VAL A 14 18.60 2.78 -7.86
C VAL A 14 19.32 2.65 -6.52
N LEU A 15 20.03 1.54 -6.27
CA LEU A 15 20.68 1.27 -4.98
C LEU A 15 21.62 2.40 -4.50
N PRO A 16 22.45 3.01 -5.37
CA PRO A 16 23.34 4.11 -4.98
C PRO A 16 22.60 5.42 -4.71
N LEU A 17 21.38 5.58 -5.22
CA LEU A 17 20.54 6.77 -5.01
C LEU A 17 19.83 6.75 -3.65
N LEU A 18 19.79 5.58 -2.99
CA LEU A 18 19.31 5.45 -1.62
C LEU A 18 20.42 5.87 -0.66
N PRO A 19 20.25 6.95 0.13
CA PRO A 19 21.22 7.28 1.15
C PRO A 19 21.24 6.15 2.19
N ALA A 20 22.34 5.39 2.21
CA ALA A 20 22.48 4.18 3.02
C ALA A 20 22.17 4.42 4.51
N LYS A 21 22.43 5.63 5.00
CA LYS A 21 22.09 6.08 6.35
C LYS A 21 20.61 5.90 6.69
N TRP A 22 19.71 6.15 5.75
CA TRP A 22 18.27 6.19 5.98
C TRP A 22 17.51 5.03 5.34
N ALA A 23 18.18 4.20 4.52
CA ALA A 23 17.52 3.12 3.79
C ALA A 23 16.81 2.14 4.75
N ALA A 24 17.49 1.75 5.83
CA ALA A 24 16.91 0.90 6.86
C ALA A 24 15.75 1.59 7.60
N ASP A 25 15.89 2.88 7.90
CA ASP A 25 14.86 3.66 8.60
C ASP A 25 13.59 3.82 7.75
N VAL A 26 13.74 4.16 6.47
CA VAL A 26 12.62 4.31 5.53
C VAL A 26 11.91 2.97 5.33
N ALA A 27 12.64 1.87 5.18
CA ALA A 27 12.06 0.54 5.06
C ALA A 27 11.30 0.15 6.33
N SER A 28 11.89 0.41 7.50
CA SER A 28 11.27 0.11 8.80
C SER A 28 10.00 0.94 9.02
N LEU A 29 10.04 2.24 8.74
CA LEU A 29 8.87 3.13 8.80
C LEU A 29 7.79 2.70 7.81
N GLY A 30 8.16 2.35 6.59
CA GLY A 30 7.23 1.83 5.59
C GLY A 30 6.49 0.59 6.09
N LEU A 31 7.21 -0.34 6.72
CA LEU A 31 6.62 -1.55 7.29
C LEU A 31 5.66 -1.24 8.45
N VAL A 32 6.05 -0.33 9.35
CA VAL A 32 5.20 0.11 10.48
C VAL A 32 3.94 0.80 9.98
N ILE A 33 4.06 1.69 8.99
CA ILE A 33 2.92 2.41 8.39
C ILE A 33 2.00 1.43 7.68
N ALA A 34 2.53 0.52 6.85
CA ALA A 34 1.75 -0.48 6.15
C ALA A 34 0.99 -1.39 7.13
N GLY A 35 1.66 -1.88 8.18
CA GLY A 35 1.03 -2.70 9.23
C GLY A 35 -0.06 -1.94 10.00
N ALA A 36 0.19 -0.69 10.37
CA ALA A 36 -0.79 0.16 11.03
C ALA A 36 -2.02 0.40 10.12
N CYS A 37 -1.80 0.69 8.84
CA CYS A 37 -2.88 0.83 7.86
C CYS A 37 -3.66 -0.47 7.68
N ALA A 38 -3.00 -1.62 7.66
CA ALA A 38 -3.67 -2.92 7.54
C ALA A 38 -4.61 -3.19 8.73
N ILE A 39 -4.16 -2.91 9.96
CA ILE A 39 -4.98 -3.07 11.17
C ILE A 39 -6.12 -2.05 11.20
N ALA A 40 -5.84 -0.79 10.86
CA ALA A 40 -6.83 0.28 10.85
C ALA A 40 -7.93 -0.02 9.83
N ALA A 41 -7.56 -0.35 8.59
CA ALA A 41 -8.54 -0.68 7.56
C ALA A 41 -9.37 -1.90 7.95
N ARG A 42 -8.82 -2.95 8.57
CA ARG A 42 -9.61 -4.12 9.01
C ARG A 42 -10.83 -3.75 9.88
N HIS A 43 -10.74 -2.68 10.66
CA HIS A 43 -11.81 -2.24 11.58
C HIS A 43 -12.58 -1.00 11.09
N TRP A 44 -12.21 -0.43 9.94
CA TRP A 44 -12.82 0.78 9.43
C TRP A 44 -13.96 0.45 8.46
N PRO A 45 -15.23 0.77 8.77
CA PRO A 45 -16.35 0.54 7.85
C PRO A 45 -16.31 1.49 6.64
N LYS A 46 -16.64 0.99 5.44
CA LYS A 46 -16.66 1.79 4.21
C LYS A 46 -17.54 3.05 4.39
N PRO A 47 -16.99 4.26 4.16
CA PRO A 47 -17.78 5.49 4.19
C PRO A 47 -18.89 5.50 3.13
N LYS A 48 -19.94 6.30 3.34
CA LYS A 48 -21.00 6.51 2.34
C LYS A 48 -20.42 7.05 1.02
N ASP A 49 -21.05 6.70 -0.09
CA ASP A 49 -20.67 7.22 -1.41
C ASP A 49 -20.73 8.76 -1.41
N GLY A 50 -19.71 9.39 -2.00
CA GLY A 50 -19.53 10.84 -1.98
C GLY A 50 -18.98 11.42 -0.67
N SER A 51 -18.66 10.61 0.34
CA SER A 51 -18.04 11.08 1.58
C SER A 51 -16.67 11.70 1.31
N LYS A 52 -16.40 12.84 1.97
CA LYS A 52 -15.08 13.50 1.99
C LYS A 52 -13.98 12.63 2.58
N TRP A 53 -14.31 11.53 3.26
CA TRP A 53 -13.36 10.58 3.83
C TRP A 53 -13.06 9.38 2.94
N MET A 54 -13.73 9.25 1.79
CA MET A 54 -13.55 8.12 0.87
C MET A 54 -12.12 8.01 0.36
N TRP A 55 -11.49 9.14 0.00
CA TRP A 55 -10.10 9.14 -0.49
C TRP A 55 -9.11 8.63 0.57
N LEU A 56 -9.33 8.97 1.84
CA LEU A 56 -8.47 8.52 2.94
C LEU A 56 -8.69 7.03 3.21
N TYR A 57 -9.95 6.59 3.19
CA TYR A 57 -10.30 5.17 3.30
C TYR A 57 -9.62 4.35 2.20
N ASP A 58 -9.66 4.80 0.95
CA ASP A 58 -9.02 4.13 -0.18
C ASP A 58 -7.50 4.12 -0.07
N LEU A 59 -6.90 5.22 0.40
CA LEU A 59 -5.46 5.31 0.64
C LEU A 59 -5.02 4.29 1.69
N VAL A 60 -5.68 4.25 2.85
CA VAL A 60 -5.33 3.33 3.95
C VAL A 60 -5.52 1.87 3.52
N ASN A 61 -6.60 1.54 2.80
CA ASN A 61 -6.81 0.19 2.27
C ASN A 61 -5.78 -0.20 1.20
N THR A 62 -5.28 0.77 0.41
CA THR A 62 -4.23 0.52 -0.59
C THR A 62 -2.87 0.27 0.09
N VAL A 63 -2.49 1.15 1.03
CA VAL A 63 -1.21 1.07 1.75
C VAL A 63 -1.16 -0.18 2.62
N GLY A 64 -2.26 -0.52 3.30
CA GLY A 64 -2.39 -1.75 4.08
C GLY A 64 -2.62 -3.01 3.24
N GLN A 65 -2.65 -2.92 1.91
CA GLN A 65 -2.88 -4.02 0.97
C GLN A 65 -4.18 -4.83 1.24
N ASN A 66 -5.19 -4.17 1.81
CA ASN A 66 -6.45 -4.79 2.23
C ASN A 66 -7.52 -4.89 1.12
N LYS A 67 -7.28 -4.27 -0.04
CA LYS A 67 -8.20 -4.35 -1.19
C LYS A 67 -8.46 -5.81 -1.57
N GLY A 68 -9.73 -6.24 -1.53
CA GLY A 68 -10.17 -7.60 -1.88
C GLY A 68 -9.91 -8.69 -0.82
N HIS A 69 -9.18 -8.39 0.27
CA HIS A 69 -8.85 -9.36 1.31
C HIS A 69 -9.53 -9.08 2.65
N ALA A 70 -9.85 -7.81 2.94
CA ALA A 70 -10.44 -7.44 4.21
C ALA A 70 -11.97 -7.55 4.20
N THR A 71 -12.54 -8.02 5.31
CA THR A 71 -14.00 -8.18 5.51
C THR A 71 -14.77 -6.86 5.33
N ASN A 72 -14.14 -5.72 5.60
CA ASN A 72 -14.74 -4.39 5.35
C ASN A 72 -14.67 -3.96 3.87
N ALA A 73 -13.79 -4.56 3.08
CA ALA A 73 -13.65 -4.37 1.64
C ALA A 73 -14.62 -5.28 0.86
N THR A 74 -15.76 -5.63 1.48
CA THR A 74 -16.84 -6.34 0.80
C THR A 74 -17.41 -5.41 -0.27
N ASP A 75 -16.80 -5.45 -1.45
CA ASP A 75 -17.41 -5.02 -2.69
C ASP A 75 -18.55 -6.00 -3.01
N THR A 76 -19.70 -5.80 -2.38
CA THR A 76 -20.98 -6.06 -3.02
C THR A 76 -21.49 -4.75 -3.58
N ASN A 77 -20.86 -4.27 -4.65
CA ASN A 77 -21.62 -3.55 -5.66
C ASN A 77 -22.08 -4.60 -6.69
N PRO A 78 -23.25 -5.23 -6.52
CA PRO A 78 -23.88 -5.95 -7.62
C PRO A 78 -24.19 -4.92 -8.69
N LYS A 79 -23.29 -4.81 -9.68
CA LYS A 79 -23.56 -4.05 -10.89
C LYS A 79 -24.65 -4.81 -11.65
N ASN A 80 -25.85 -4.26 -11.62
CA ASN A 80 -26.90 -4.51 -12.62
C ASN A 80 -26.40 -4.12 -14.02
#